data_AF-A0A5A9ZNR3-F1
#
_entry.id   AF-A0A5A9ZNR3-F1
#
_cell.length_a   1.000
_cell.length_b   1.000
_cell.length_c   1.000
_cell.angle_alpha   90.00
_cell.angle_beta   90.00
_cell.angle_gamma   90.00
#
_symmetry.space_group_name_H-M   'P 1'
#
loop_
_entity.id
_entity.type
_entity.pdbx_description
1 polymer ?
#
loop_
_entity_poly.entity_id
_entity_poly.type
_entity_poly.pdbx_seq_one_letter_code
_entity_poly.pdbx_strand_id
1 'polypeptide(L)'
;MKPYVKLMPEFGHPSSIWTNITNRPPGQGGPPWVELDEFPVSAELAEGLTIWTREFHEHCSGEFRADLGRVTWRDDGFDVDQWNLRGIELARSISAEIPEAEVVYSGGRYLDRSEPSRVKRITFKGGVEVFAD
;
A
#
# COMPACT_ATOMS: atom_id res chain seq x y z
N MET A 1 13.30 -13.06 10.96
CA MET A 1 12.92 -12.43 9.67
C MET A 1 12.86 -10.93 9.92
N LYS A 2 13.32 -10.09 8.99
CA LYS A 2 13.23 -8.64 9.17
C LYS A 2 11.75 -8.19 9.11
N PRO A 3 11.28 -7.27 9.95
CA PRO A 3 9.93 -6.72 9.86
C PRO A 3 9.72 -6.03 8.51
N TYR A 4 8.60 -6.28 7.84
CA TYR A 4 8.28 -5.65 6.56
C TYR A 4 6.79 -5.33 6.46
N VAL A 5 6.46 -4.30 5.70
CA VAL A 5 5.09 -3.91 5.35
C VAL A 5 5.03 -3.62 3.86
N LYS A 6 4.04 -4.12 3.14
CA LYS A 6 3.76 -3.75 1.76
C LYS A 6 2.32 -3.27 1.63
N LEU A 7 2.14 -2.14 0.96
CA LEU A 7 0.82 -1.60 0.60
C LEU A 7 0.47 -2.07 -0.82
N MET A 8 -0.52 -2.96 -0.92
CA MET A 8 -0.89 -3.68 -2.14
C MET A 8 -2.42 -3.90 -2.20
N PRO A 9 -3.20 -2.88 -2.62
CA PRO A 9 -4.65 -2.91 -2.66
C PRO A 9 -5.23 -3.82 -3.74
N GLU A 10 -4.45 -4.17 -4.76
CA GLU A 10 -4.89 -5.01 -5.87
C GLU A 10 -5.22 -6.47 -5.47
N PHE A 11 -4.82 -6.90 -4.27
CA PHE A 11 -5.07 -8.27 -3.78
C PHE A 11 -6.34 -8.41 -2.94
N GLY A 12 -7.21 -7.39 -2.89
CA GLY A 12 -8.58 -7.53 -2.40
C GLY A 12 -8.74 -7.67 -0.90
N HIS A 13 -7.68 -7.42 -0.12
CA HIS A 13 -7.76 -7.42 1.33
C HIS A 13 -8.21 -6.03 1.83
N PRO A 14 -9.19 -5.92 2.76
CA PRO A 14 -9.72 -4.64 3.23
C PRO A 14 -8.68 -3.65 3.78
N SER A 15 -7.55 -4.15 4.29
CA SER A 15 -6.44 -3.33 4.78
C SER A 15 -5.40 -2.98 3.71
N SER A 16 -5.36 -3.71 2.59
CA SER A 16 -4.27 -3.68 1.60
C SER A 16 -2.86 -3.94 2.17
N ILE A 17 -2.73 -4.41 3.41
CA ILE A 17 -1.45 -4.56 4.10
C ILE A 17 -0.97 -5.99 4.04
N TRP A 18 0.27 -6.15 3.57
CA TRP A 18 1.00 -7.42 3.57
C TRP A 18 2.23 -7.31 4.44
N THR A 19 2.32 -8.12 5.49
CA THR A 19 3.29 -7.92 6.56
C THR A 19 3.57 -9.23 7.30
N ASN A 20 4.70 -9.27 8.02
CA ASN A 20 4.98 -10.28 9.04
C ASN A 20 4.90 -9.71 10.46
N ILE A 21 4.36 -8.50 10.60
CA ILE A 21 4.16 -7.75 11.85
C ILE A 21 2.68 -7.81 12.18
N THR A 22 2.34 -8.42 13.30
CA THR A 22 0.96 -8.57 13.76
C THR A 22 0.92 -8.49 15.29
N ASN A 23 -0.20 -8.06 15.85
CA ASN A 23 -0.50 -8.15 17.28
C ASN A 23 -0.89 -9.58 17.73
N ARG A 24 -0.93 -10.57 16.82
CA ARG A 24 -1.32 -11.95 17.14
C ARG A 24 -0.25 -12.67 17.97
N PRO A 25 -0.66 -13.60 18.86
CA PRO A 25 0.27 -14.45 19.58
C PRO A 25 1.15 -15.31 18.65
N PRO A 26 2.41 -15.62 19.04
CA PRO A 26 3.27 -16.54 18.30
C PRO A 26 2.59 -17.90 18.09
N GLY A 27 2.69 -18.46 16.87
CA GLY A 27 2.16 -19.78 16.53
C GLY A 27 0.78 -19.78 15.84
N GLN A 28 0.11 -18.62 15.72
CA GLN A 28 -1.17 -18.51 15.00
C GLN A 28 -1.06 -18.47 13.47
N GLY A 29 0.10 -18.83 12.89
CA GLY A 29 0.28 -19.07 11.44
C GLY A 29 -0.57 -18.15 10.55
N GLY A 30 -0.30 -16.84 10.62
CA GLY A 30 -1.13 -15.85 9.92
C GLY A 30 -0.88 -15.88 8.41
N PRO A 31 -1.88 -15.53 7.59
CA PRO A 31 -1.64 -15.17 6.21
C PRO A 31 -0.63 -14.02 6.12
N PRO A 32 0.05 -13.85 4.99
CA PRO A 32 0.97 -12.72 4.77
C PRO A 32 0.26 -11.35 4.69
N TRP A 33 -1.06 -11.30 4.91
CA TRP A 33 -1.89 -10.11 5.03
C TRP A 33 -2.45 -10.01 6.45
N VAL A 34 -2.82 -8.81 6.90
CA VAL A 34 -3.39 -8.58 8.24
C VAL A 34 -4.63 -7.71 8.18
N GLU A 35 -5.54 -7.92 9.12
CA GLU A 35 -6.59 -6.94 9.40
C GLU A 35 -6.00 -5.71 10.10
N LEU A 36 -6.66 -4.56 9.99
CA LEU A 36 -6.14 -3.30 10.54
C LEU A 36 -6.10 -3.26 12.07
N ASP A 37 -7.00 -3.98 12.74
CA ASP A 37 -7.02 -4.16 14.20
C ASP A 37 -5.85 -5.03 14.70
N GLU A 38 -5.28 -5.86 13.82
CA GLU A 38 -4.12 -6.70 14.09
C GLU A 38 -2.80 -6.00 13.74
N PHE A 39 -2.85 -4.86 13.07
CA PHE A 39 -1.68 -4.10 12.64
C PHE A 39 -1.34 -3.01 13.67
N PRO A 40 -0.09 -2.92 14.18
CA PRO A 40 0.26 -2.01 15.28
C PRO A 40 0.45 -0.58 14.79
N VAL A 41 -0.63 0.08 14.38
CA VAL A 41 -0.67 1.48 13.98
C VAL A 41 -1.76 2.24 14.72
N SER A 42 -1.67 3.57 14.69
CA SER A 42 -2.69 4.46 15.22
C SER A 42 -4.04 4.30 14.51
N ALA A 43 -5.12 4.63 15.22
CA ALA A 43 -6.47 4.58 14.67
C ALA A 43 -6.65 5.52 13.45
N GLU A 44 -6.00 6.68 13.48
CA GLU A 44 -5.99 7.64 12.37
C GLU A 44 -5.32 7.04 11.12
N LEU A 45 -4.16 6.40 11.28
CA LEU A 45 -3.48 5.74 10.18
C LEU A 45 -4.28 4.55 9.64
N ALA A 46 -4.90 3.76 10.52
CA ALA A 46 -5.79 2.67 10.13
C ALA A 46 -7.03 3.17 9.35
N GLU A 47 -7.64 4.28 9.77
CA GLU A 47 -8.75 4.90 9.04
C GLU A 47 -8.31 5.37 7.65
N GLY A 48 -7.15 6.03 7.55
CA GLY A 48 -6.58 6.45 6.28
C GLY A 48 -6.33 5.28 5.31
N LEU A 49 -5.78 4.17 5.82
CA LEU A 49 -5.58 2.94 5.05
C LEU A 49 -6.90 2.32 4.58
N THR A 50 -7.93 2.36 5.41
CA THR A 50 -9.27 1.88 5.07
C THR A 50 -9.87 2.69 3.94
N ILE A 51 -9.85 4.02 4.05
CA ILE A 51 -10.39 4.93 3.03
C ILE A 51 -9.65 4.73 1.71
N TRP A 52 -8.31 4.73 1.76
CA TRP A 52 -7.47 4.55 0.58
C TRP A 52 -7.70 3.21 -0.13
N THR A 53 -7.87 2.12 0.64
CA THR A 53 -8.18 0.79 0.10
C THR A 53 -9.59 0.75 -0.52
N ARG A 54 -10.57 1.36 0.15
CA ARG A 54 -11.94 1.42 -0.36
C ARG A 54 -12.03 2.18 -1.67
N GLU A 55 -11.40 3.35 -1.76
CA GLU A 55 -11.35 4.16 -2.98
C GLU A 55 -10.75 3.35 -4.14
N PHE A 56 -9.69 2.57 -3.89
CA PHE A 56 -9.14 1.67 -4.90
C PHE A 56 -10.20 0.68 -5.40
N HIS A 57 -10.94 0.02 -4.51
CA HIS A 57 -11.97 -0.96 -4.93
C HIS A 57 -13.20 -0.33 -5.60
N GLU A 58 -13.53 0.90 -5.24
CA GLU A 58 -14.65 1.66 -5.83
C GLU A 58 -14.32 2.13 -7.24
N HIS A 59 -13.09 2.59 -7.48
CA HIS A 59 -12.68 3.26 -8.72
C HIS A 59 -11.81 2.39 -9.64
N CYS A 60 -11.25 1.28 -9.16
CA CYS A 60 -10.60 0.29 -10.02
C CYS A 60 -11.65 -0.53 -10.77
N SER A 61 -11.41 -0.81 -12.05
CA SER A 61 -12.30 -1.66 -12.86
C SER A 61 -12.18 -3.15 -12.52
N GLY A 62 -11.21 -3.52 -11.65
CA GLY A 62 -10.92 -4.90 -11.28
C GLY A 62 -10.07 -5.66 -12.32
N GLU A 63 -9.82 -5.06 -13.49
CA GLU A 63 -8.96 -5.65 -14.51
C GLU A 63 -7.49 -5.38 -14.17
N PHE A 64 -6.83 -6.37 -13.57
CA PHE A 64 -5.37 -6.42 -13.51
C PHE A 64 -4.83 -6.84 -14.88
N ARG A 65 -4.24 -5.88 -15.59
CA ARG A 65 -3.59 -6.12 -16.87
C ARG A 65 -2.20 -6.69 -16.62
N ALA A 66 -2.13 -8.02 -16.53
CA ALA A 66 -0.90 -8.76 -16.27
C ALA A 66 0.21 -8.50 -17.31
N ASP A 67 -0.17 -8.14 -18.54
CA ASP A 67 0.71 -7.74 -19.64
C ASP A 67 1.37 -6.37 -19.42
N LEU A 68 0.70 -5.48 -18.69
CA LEU A 68 1.23 -4.15 -18.34
C LEU A 68 1.79 -4.09 -16.92
N GLY A 69 1.46 -5.09 -16.09
CA GLY A 69 1.75 -5.08 -14.66
C GLY A 69 1.00 -3.96 -13.92
N ARG A 70 -0.21 -3.62 -14.40
CA ARG A 70 -0.97 -2.44 -13.96
C ARG A 70 -2.44 -2.74 -13.70
N VAL A 71 -3.06 -1.88 -12.92
CA VAL A 71 -4.51 -1.85 -12.73
C VAL A 71 -5.14 -0.90 -13.74
N THR A 72 -6.41 -1.13 -14.07
CA THR A 72 -7.20 -0.23 -14.90
C THR A 72 -8.18 0.52 -14.02
N TRP A 73 -8.28 1.83 -14.20
CA TRP A 73 -9.24 2.68 -13.49
C TRP A 73 -10.51 2.84 -14.30
N ARG A 74 -11.62 3.05 -13.61
CA ARG A 74 -12.89 3.42 -14.22
C ARG A 74 -12.77 4.83 -14.78
N ASP A 75 -13.45 5.09 -15.89
CA ASP A 75 -13.56 6.43 -16.47
C ASP A 75 -14.68 7.20 -15.78
N ASP A 76 -14.46 7.54 -14.51
CA ASP A 76 -15.44 8.24 -13.64
C ASP A 76 -14.91 9.58 -13.10
N GLY A 77 -13.76 10.03 -13.59
CA GLY A 77 -13.11 11.28 -13.15
C GLY A 77 -12.38 11.17 -11.81
N PHE A 78 -12.16 9.96 -11.29
CA PHE A 78 -11.37 9.76 -10.08
C PHE A 78 -9.92 10.24 -10.23
N ASP A 79 -9.44 10.99 -9.24
CA ASP A 79 -8.07 11.52 -9.22
C ASP A 79 -7.08 10.45 -8.72
N VAL A 80 -6.61 9.65 -9.68
CA VAL A 80 -5.65 8.56 -9.46
C VAL A 80 -4.31 9.08 -8.92
N ASP A 81 -3.87 10.25 -9.39
CA ASP A 81 -2.60 10.84 -8.96
C ASP A 81 -2.67 11.22 -7.48
N GLN A 82 -3.75 11.88 -7.07
CA GLN A 82 -3.96 12.25 -5.67
C GLN A 82 -4.18 11.02 -4.77
N TRP A 83 -4.85 9.98 -5.26
CA TRP A 83 -4.93 8.70 -4.54
C TRP A 83 -3.55 8.04 -4.35
N ASN A 84 -2.69 8.09 -5.37
CA ASN A 84 -1.35 7.53 -5.32
C ASN A 84 -0.43 8.33 -4.38
N LEU A 85 -0.54 9.67 -4.37
CA LEU A 85 0.18 10.53 -3.41
C LEU A 85 -0.19 10.19 -1.97
N ARG A 86 -1.49 9.98 -1.67
CA ARG A 86 -1.93 9.53 -0.35
C ARG A 86 -1.34 8.16 0.03
N GLY A 87 -1.19 7.24 -0.93
CA GLY A 87 -0.52 5.96 -0.69
C GLY A 87 0.95 6.12 -0.26
N ILE A 88 1.66 7.11 -0.82
CA ILE A 88 3.04 7.46 -0.42
C ILE A 88 3.06 8.02 1.01
N GLU A 89 2.13 8.92 1.33
CA GLU A 89 2.01 9.52 2.66
C GLU A 89 1.69 8.48 3.73
N LEU A 90 0.77 7.56 3.45
CA LEU A 90 0.45 6.43 4.33
C LEU A 90 1.67 5.54 4.57
N ALA A 91 2.44 5.21 3.51
CA ALA A 91 3.67 4.44 3.66
C ALA A 91 4.72 5.16 4.53
N ARG A 92 4.83 6.49 4.40
CA ARG A 92 5.70 7.31 5.25
C ARG A 92 5.25 7.30 6.70
N SER A 93 3.94 7.44 6.97
CA SER A 93 3.38 7.39 8.32
C SER A 93 3.59 6.01 8.98
N ILE A 94 3.40 4.92 8.24
CA ILE A 94 3.73 3.56 8.73
C ILE A 94 5.22 3.47 9.11
N SER A 95 6.11 4.02 8.27
CA SER A 95 7.55 4.00 8.58
C SER A 95 7.91 4.87 9.80
N ALA A 96 7.09 5.86 10.16
CA ALA A 96 7.30 6.68 11.34
C ALA A 96 6.80 5.96 12.61
N GLU A 97 5.67 5.25 12.53
CA GLU A 97 5.11 4.49 13.66
C GLU A 97 5.83 3.16 13.91
N ILE A 98 6.39 2.55 12.85
CA ILE A 98 7.10 1.26 12.89
C ILE A 98 8.50 1.40 12.24
N PRO A 99 9.43 2.12 12.87
CA PRO A 99 10.72 2.48 12.27
C PRO A 99 11.63 1.29 11.94
N GLU A 100 11.44 0.16 12.61
CA GLU A 100 12.18 -1.08 12.36
C GLU A 100 11.70 -1.84 11.11
N ALA A 101 10.52 -1.50 10.59
CA ALA A 101 9.94 -2.14 9.42
C ALA A 101 10.49 -1.58 8.12
N GLU A 102 10.68 -2.47 7.16
CA GLU A 102 10.84 -2.07 5.76
C GLU A 102 9.47 -1.88 5.12
N VAL A 103 9.09 -0.63 4.84
CA VAL A 103 7.80 -0.31 4.23
C VAL A 103 7.97 -0.15 2.72
N VAL A 104 7.16 -0.85 1.94
CA VAL A 104 7.22 -0.84 0.47
C VAL A 104 5.87 -0.42 -0.10
N TYR A 105 5.88 0.62 -0.93
CA TYR A 105 4.75 1.01 -1.75
C TYR A 105 5.14 1.01 -3.23
N SER A 106 4.35 0.32 -4.07
CA SER A 106 4.60 0.18 -5.51
C SER A 106 3.66 1.07 -6.34
N GLY A 107 3.60 2.36 -6.00
CA GLY A 107 2.70 3.36 -6.59
C GLY A 107 2.70 3.41 -8.13
N GLY A 108 3.86 3.19 -8.76
CA GLY A 108 3.98 3.27 -10.22
C GLY A 108 3.21 2.21 -11.00
N ARG A 109 2.65 1.19 -10.34
CA ARG A 109 1.75 0.19 -10.96
C ARG A 109 0.34 0.73 -11.15
N TYR A 110 -0.02 1.80 -10.45
CA TYR A 110 -1.37 2.33 -10.43
C TYR A 110 -1.52 3.62 -11.23
N LEU A 111 -0.45 4.18 -11.78
CA LEU A 111 -0.52 5.37 -12.63
C LEU A 111 -0.66 4.99 -14.11
N ASP A 112 -1.57 5.66 -14.82
CA ASP A 112 -1.59 5.62 -16.28
C ASP A 112 -0.47 6.52 -16.81
N ARG A 113 0.40 5.96 -17.66
CA ARG A 113 1.62 6.66 -18.11
C ARG A 113 1.42 7.18 -19.52
N SER A 114 0.62 8.24 -19.65
CA SER A 114 0.89 9.22 -20.71
C SER A 114 2.05 10.14 -20.32
N GLU A 115 2.36 10.28 -19.02
CA GLU A 115 3.53 11.02 -18.54
C GLU A 115 4.55 10.17 -17.76
N PRO A 116 5.87 10.42 -17.96
CA PRO A 116 6.95 9.69 -17.32
C PRO A 116 7.19 10.21 -15.89
N SER A 117 6.26 9.98 -14.96
CA SER A 117 6.51 10.29 -13.55
C SER A 117 7.47 9.26 -12.91
N ARG A 118 8.47 9.81 -12.20
CA ARG A 118 9.81 9.26 -11.94
C ARG A 118 9.93 8.28 -10.78
N VAL A 119 8.83 7.77 -10.23
CA VAL A 119 8.85 6.93 -9.03
C VAL A 119 8.03 5.66 -9.24
N LYS A 120 8.71 4.51 -9.45
CA LYS A 120 8.04 3.22 -9.64
C LYS A 120 7.76 2.49 -8.34
N ARG A 121 8.68 2.60 -7.39
CA ARG A 121 8.61 2.00 -6.06
C ARG A 121 9.30 2.93 -5.06
N ILE A 122 8.70 3.06 -3.90
CA ILE A 122 9.32 3.70 -2.73
C ILE A 122 9.51 2.62 -1.68
N THR A 123 10.71 2.55 -1.12
CA THR A 123 11.02 1.72 0.04
C THR A 123 11.53 2.61 1.16
N PHE A 124 10.92 2.49 2.34
CA PHE A 124 11.38 3.16 3.55
C PHE A 124 12.21 2.18 4.39
N LYS A 125 13.47 2.52 4.67
CA LYS A 125 14.38 1.75 5.53
C LYS A 125 14.83 2.62 6.69
N GLY A 126 14.27 2.40 7.89
CA GLY A 126 14.59 3.24 9.05
C GLY A 126 14.23 4.72 8.84
N GLY A 127 13.07 4.99 8.21
CA GLY A 127 12.61 6.35 7.90
C GLY A 127 13.24 7.01 6.67
N VAL A 128 14.17 6.34 5.97
CA VAL A 128 14.82 6.88 4.75
C VAL A 128 14.09 6.41 3.49
N GLU A 129 13.70 7.36 2.64
CA GLU A 129 13.10 7.12 1.32
C GLU A 129 14.14 6.61 0.30
N VAL A 130 13.86 5.47 -0.30
CA VAL A 130 14.64 4.91 -1.41
C VAL A 130 13.75 4.76 -2.63
N PHE A 131 14.12 5.44 -3.71
CA PHE A 131 13.48 5.32 -5.02
C PHE A 131 14.16 4.21 -5.82
N ALA A 132 13.38 3.31 -6.41
CA ALA A 132 13.88 2.31 -7.34
C ALA A 132 13.25 2.48 -8.73
N ASP A 133 14.08 2.43 -9.77
CA ASP A 133 13.72 2.38 -11.19
C ASP A 133 13.18 1.02 -11.64
#